data_AF-A0A3M2LGI2-F1
#
_entry.id   AF-A0A3M2LGI2-F1
#
_cell.length_a   1.000
_cell.length_b   1.000
_cell.length_c   1.000
_cell.angle_alpha   90.00
_cell.angle_beta   90.00
_cell.angle_gamma   90.00
#
_symmetry.space_group_name_H-M   'P 1'
#
loop_
_entity.id
_entity.type
_entity.pdbx_description
1 polymer ?
#
loop_
_entity_poly.entity_id
_entity_poly.type
_entity_poly.pdbx_seq_one_letter_code
_entity_poly.pdbx_strand_id
1 'polypeptide(L)'
;MTRVADVAALLNGADVCGVGDAAVRHVLLAVDACATTVAEAERLGAGMLVTLGGTVTAHLGYRLGAAGIASCVVPPSGGDECSEAVAARLGLVDARPLLPRDEALDTVVAFVPKPDVEYVIDALAEAGAGAIGDYARCVWTAEGVGSFVPLDGARPVIGAVGEVEAVAETRVEMVLPRARRAEVAAALRAAHPYEE
;
A
#
# COMPACT_ATOMS: atom_id res chain seq x y z
N MET A 1 -10.01 -22.44 8.21
CA MET A 1 -8.75 -22.93 8.83
C MET A 1 -7.64 -22.13 8.18
N THR A 2 -6.84 -21.40 8.96
CA THR A 2 -5.81 -20.50 8.43
C THR A 2 -4.78 -21.28 7.61
N ARG A 3 -4.45 -20.75 6.43
CA ARG A 3 -3.48 -21.35 5.50
C ARG A 3 -2.23 -20.48 5.39
N VAL A 4 -1.19 -21.05 4.80
CA VAL A 4 0.09 -20.35 4.55
C VAL A 4 -0.13 -19.07 3.75
N ALA A 5 -0.99 -19.08 2.72
CA ALA A 5 -1.29 -17.89 1.92
C ALA A 5 -1.99 -16.79 2.74
N ASP A 6 -2.86 -17.17 3.69
CA ASP A 6 -3.54 -16.20 4.56
C ASP A 6 -2.55 -15.47 5.46
N VAL A 7 -1.56 -16.19 6.02
CA VAL A 7 -0.51 -15.60 6.86
C VAL A 7 0.41 -14.71 6.02
N ALA A 8 0.79 -15.14 4.82
CA ALA A 8 1.63 -14.34 3.93
C ALA A 8 0.96 -13.05 3.46
N ALA A 9 -0.35 -13.08 3.22
CA ALA A 9 -1.14 -11.90 2.86
C ALA A 9 -1.15 -10.86 3.99
N LEU A 10 -1.20 -11.29 5.26
CA LEU A 10 -1.07 -10.38 6.42
C LEU A 10 0.31 -9.73 6.53
N LEU A 11 1.33 -10.31 5.89
CA LEU A 11 2.73 -9.86 5.94
C LEU A 11 3.15 -9.17 4.63
N ASN A 12 2.22 -8.50 3.95
CA ASN A 12 2.46 -7.71 2.73
C ASN A 12 3.06 -8.51 1.56
N GLY A 13 2.63 -9.76 1.36
CA GLY A 13 3.05 -10.55 0.19
C GLY A 13 4.50 -11.04 0.27
N ALA A 14 4.99 -11.25 1.49
CA ALA A 14 6.29 -11.84 1.76
C ALA A 14 6.49 -13.16 1.00
N ASP A 15 7.69 -13.35 0.44
CA ASP A 15 8.03 -14.56 -0.31
C ASP A 15 7.93 -15.78 0.60
N VAL A 16 7.13 -16.75 0.16
CA VAL A 16 6.94 -18.03 0.85
C VAL A 16 7.61 -19.13 0.05
N CYS A 17 8.43 -19.92 0.73
CA CYS A 17 9.04 -21.12 0.18
C CYS A 17 8.65 -22.35 1.01
N GLY A 18 8.43 -23.48 0.34
CA GLY A 18 8.17 -24.78 0.99
C GLY A 18 6.83 -25.41 0.61
N VAL A 19 6.10 -25.89 1.63
CA VAL A 19 5.03 -26.91 1.61
C VAL A 19 3.73 -26.54 0.86
N GLY A 20 3.74 -25.54 -0.02
CA GLY A 20 2.55 -25.02 -0.69
C GLY A 20 1.57 -24.35 0.27
N ASP A 21 0.29 -24.25 -0.12
CA ASP A 21 -0.76 -23.62 0.70
C ASP A 21 -1.31 -24.55 1.80
N ALA A 22 -0.41 -25.08 2.63
CA ALA A 22 -0.74 -25.95 3.74
C ALA A 22 -1.52 -25.21 4.83
N ALA A 23 -2.21 -25.95 5.70
CA ALA A 23 -2.87 -25.36 6.85
C ALA A 23 -1.85 -25.08 7.97
N VAL A 24 -1.98 -23.92 8.61
CA VAL A 24 -1.05 -23.47 9.65
C VAL A 24 -1.81 -23.29 10.97
N ARG A 25 -1.31 -23.92 12.03
CA ARG A 25 -1.82 -23.73 13.41
C ARG A 25 -0.85 -22.99 14.32
N HIS A 26 0.44 -23.16 14.10
CA HIS A 26 1.50 -22.58 14.91
C HIS A 26 2.53 -21.91 13.99
N VAL A 27 2.86 -20.66 14.28
CA VAL A 27 3.85 -19.87 13.57
C VAL A 27 4.98 -19.55 14.54
N LEU A 28 6.23 -19.83 14.17
CA LEU A 28 7.40 -19.38 14.91
C LEU A 28 7.94 -18.10 14.26
N LEU A 29 8.09 -17.04 15.05
CA LEU A 29 8.74 -15.80 14.64
C LEU A 29 10.23 -15.86 15.05
N ALA A 30 11.12 -15.49 14.13
CA ALA A 30 12.55 -15.43 14.38
C ALA A 30 13.18 -14.19 13.70
N VAL A 31 14.39 -13.82 14.12
CA VAL A 31 15.15 -12.78 13.41
C VAL A 31 15.71 -13.36 12.11
N ASP A 32 16.44 -14.48 12.20
CA ASP A 32 17.08 -15.15 11.07
C ASP A 32 16.68 -16.63 10.95
N ALA A 33 16.71 -17.13 9.72
CA ALA A 33 16.66 -18.55 9.44
C ALA A 33 18.05 -19.16 9.65
N CYS A 34 18.21 -19.96 10.70
CA CYS A 34 19.45 -20.68 11.00
C CYS A 34 19.14 -22.08 11.56
N ALA A 35 20.18 -22.91 11.72
CA ALA A 35 19.97 -24.29 12.15
C ALA A 35 19.24 -24.41 13.50
N THR A 36 19.42 -23.46 14.41
CA THR A 36 18.77 -23.45 15.72
C THR A 36 17.31 -23.03 15.64
N THR A 37 16.96 -22.02 14.83
CA THR A 37 15.56 -21.59 14.66
C THR A 37 14.75 -22.62 13.88
N VAL A 38 15.36 -23.32 12.92
CA VAL A 38 14.75 -24.48 12.24
C VAL A 38 14.50 -25.63 13.20
N ALA A 39 15.51 -26.02 14.01
CA ALA A 39 15.33 -27.09 15.00
C ALA A 39 14.26 -26.75 16.04
N GLU A 40 14.17 -25.48 16.44
CA GLU A 40 13.14 -25.00 17.36
C GLU A 40 11.74 -25.04 16.73
N ALA A 41 11.61 -24.68 15.44
CA ALA A 41 10.36 -24.80 14.69
C ALA A 41 9.88 -26.26 14.61
N GLU A 42 10.80 -27.19 14.32
CA GLU A 42 10.55 -28.64 14.32
C GLU A 42 10.08 -29.11 15.72
N ARG A 43 10.80 -28.70 16.78
CA ARG A 43 10.49 -29.07 18.16
C ARG A 43 9.12 -28.60 18.62
N LEU A 44 8.70 -27.42 18.19
CA LEU A 44 7.41 -26.82 18.53
C LEU A 44 6.27 -27.30 17.62
N GLY A 45 6.56 -28.08 16.57
CA GLY A 45 5.55 -28.48 15.58
C GLY A 45 4.96 -27.27 14.84
N ALA A 46 5.79 -26.26 14.56
CA ALA A 46 5.36 -25.09 13.82
C ALA A 46 5.01 -25.48 12.38
N GLY A 47 3.88 -24.98 11.87
CA GLY A 47 3.52 -25.12 10.46
C GLY A 47 4.22 -24.09 9.57
N MET A 48 4.80 -23.05 10.18
CA MET A 48 5.46 -21.96 9.47
C MET A 48 6.54 -21.30 10.34
N LEU A 49 7.69 -20.97 9.73
CA LEU A 49 8.75 -20.14 10.28
C LEU A 49 8.78 -18.81 9.53
N VAL A 50 8.59 -17.70 10.25
CA VAL A 50 8.60 -16.34 9.71
C VAL A 50 9.83 -15.61 10.24
N THR A 51 10.62 -15.01 9.34
CA THR A 51 11.85 -14.27 9.70
C THR A 51 11.80 -12.80 9.27
N LEU A 52 12.44 -11.92 10.04
CA LEU A 52 12.47 -10.45 9.80
C LEU A 52 13.60 -10.00 8.85
N GLY A 53 14.11 -10.93 8.03
CA GLY A 53 15.21 -10.72 7.11
C GLY A 53 16.02 -11.99 6.87
N GLY A 54 17.15 -11.84 6.19
CA GLY A 54 18.09 -12.91 5.89
C GLY A 54 17.68 -13.77 4.67
N THR A 55 18.55 -14.70 4.32
CA THR A 55 18.33 -15.65 3.21
C THR A 55 18.15 -17.05 3.76
N VAL A 56 17.05 -17.71 3.40
CA VAL A 56 16.89 -19.15 3.66
C VAL A 56 17.77 -19.89 2.68
N THR A 57 18.92 -20.39 3.16
CA THR A 57 19.82 -21.19 2.31
C THR A 57 19.11 -22.47 1.84
N ALA A 58 19.50 -23.00 0.68
CA ALA A 58 18.89 -24.19 0.10
C ALA A 58 18.84 -25.39 1.07
N HIS A 59 19.88 -25.56 1.88
CA HIS A 59 19.92 -26.62 2.90
C HIS A 59 18.85 -26.44 3.99
N LEU A 60 18.68 -25.23 4.51
CA LEU A 60 17.65 -24.94 5.52
C LEU A 60 16.25 -25.03 4.92
N GLY A 61 16.08 -24.55 3.67
CA GLY A 61 14.82 -24.68 2.94
C GLY A 61 14.42 -26.13 2.73
N TYR A 62 15.37 -27.01 2.37
CA TYR A 62 15.11 -28.45 2.24
C TYR A 62 14.67 -29.07 3.58
N ARG A 63 15.36 -28.74 4.68
CA ARG A 63 15.00 -29.24 6.02
C ARG A 63 13.60 -28.82 6.45
N LEU A 64 13.28 -27.53 6.30
CA LEU A 64 11.96 -27.00 6.61
C LEU A 64 10.88 -27.69 5.78
N GLY A 65 11.09 -27.83 4.47
CA GLY A 65 10.17 -28.54 3.58
C GLY A 65 9.96 -30.01 3.97
N ALA A 66 11.04 -30.73 4.31
CA ALA A 66 10.99 -32.11 4.76
C ALA A 66 10.24 -32.28 6.09
N ALA A 67 10.30 -31.26 6.97
CA ALA A 67 9.56 -31.22 8.22
C ALA A 67 8.11 -30.73 8.07
N GLY A 68 7.66 -30.39 6.85
CA GLY A 68 6.33 -29.84 6.61
C GLY A 68 6.14 -28.43 7.16
N ILE A 69 7.23 -27.65 7.23
CA ILE A 69 7.24 -26.28 7.74
C ILE A 69 7.41 -25.31 6.57
N ALA A 70 6.47 -24.39 6.39
CA ALA A 70 6.61 -23.31 5.43
C ALA A 70 7.61 -22.26 5.93
N SER A 71 8.37 -21.65 5.03
CA SER A 71 9.25 -20.54 5.37
C SER A 71 8.75 -19.26 4.71
N CYS A 72 8.79 -18.16 5.45
CA CYS A 72 8.41 -16.85 4.95
C CYS A 72 9.40 -15.81 5.47
N VAL A 73 9.97 -15.04 4.55
CA VAL A 73 10.87 -13.93 4.89
C VAL A 73 10.10 -12.64 4.73
N VAL A 74 9.85 -11.96 5.84
CA VAL A 74 9.26 -10.62 5.82
C VAL A 74 10.36 -9.67 5.33
N PRO A 75 10.18 -9.01 4.18
CA PRO A 75 11.11 -7.98 3.77
C PRO A 75 11.12 -6.87 4.82
N PRO A 76 12.23 -6.13 4.99
CA PRO A 76 12.22 -4.97 5.88
C PRO A 76 11.04 -4.08 5.52
N SER A 77 10.11 -3.92 6.46
CA SER A 77 9.07 -2.92 6.38
C SER A 77 9.82 -1.59 6.21
N GLY A 78 9.48 -0.79 5.20
CA GLY A 78 10.17 0.49 5.00
C GLY A 78 10.02 1.49 6.18
N GLY A 79 9.43 1.06 7.30
CA GLY A 79 9.31 1.81 8.56
C GLY A 79 10.46 1.55 9.53
N ASP A 80 10.31 2.07 10.75
CA ASP A 80 11.38 2.12 11.76
C ASP A 80 11.09 1.26 13.00
N GLU A 81 10.14 0.32 12.92
CA GLU A 81 9.62 -0.50 14.03
C GLU A 81 10.73 -1.18 14.87
N CYS A 82 11.72 -1.78 14.21
CA CYS A 82 12.87 -2.39 14.88
C CYS A 82 13.74 -1.34 15.58
N SER A 83 14.01 -0.21 14.91
CA SER A 83 14.82 0.88 15.43
C SER A 83 14.12 1.56 16.62
N GLU A 84 12.81 1.75 16.54
CA GLU A 84 11.95 2.27 17.61
C GLU A 84 11.95 1.34 18.82
N ALA A 85 11.80 0.02 18.61
CA ALA A 85 11.84 -0.95 19.69
C ALA A 85 13.18 -0.98 20.42
N VAL A 86 14.30 -0.83 19.69
CA VAL A 86 15.64 -0.73 20.27
C VAL A 86 15.81 0.60 21.01
N ALA A 87 15.41 1.72 20.42
CA ALA A 87 15.49 3.04 21.04
C ALA A 87 14.72 3.08 22.37
N ALA A 88 13.50 2.51 22.39
CA ALA A 88 12.69 2.40 23.60
C ALA A 88 13.38 1.57 24.69
N ARG A 89 14.00 0.43 24.34
CA ARG A 89 14.74 -0.40 25.31
C ARG A 89 16.00 0.26 25.86
N LEU A 90 16.64 1.11 25.07
CA LEU A 90 17.78 1.90 25.50
C LEU A 90 17.38 3.13 26.32
N GLY A 91 16.08 3.43 26.45
CA GLY A 91 15.58 4.61 27.15
C GLY A 91 15.91 5.91 26.43
N LEU A 92 16.07 5.86 25.09
CA LEU A 92 16.31 7.07 24.31
C LEU A 92 15.06 7.95 24.35
N VAL A 93 15.29 9.24 24.57
CA VAL A 93 14.25 10.28 24.53
C VAL A 93 14.40 11.08 23.24
N ASP A 94 13.28 11.47 22.64
CA ASP A 94 13.26 12.20 21.36
C ASP A 94 14.00 11.48 20.23
N ALA A 95 13.89 10.15 20.21
CA ALA A 95 14.47 9.34 19.16
C ALA A 95 13.79 9.65 17.82
N ARG A 96 14.59 9.93 16.82
CA ARG A 96 14.16 10.18 15.44
C ARG A 96 14.93 9.28 14.47
N PRO A 97 14.41 9.01 13.27
CA PRO A 97 15.13 8.24 12.27
C PRO A 97 16.52 8.84 12.03
N LEU A 98 17.56 8.00 12.07
CA LEU A 98 18.94 8.42 11.83
C LEU A 98 19.12 8.94 10.40
N LEU A 99 18.40 8.33 9.46
CA LEU A 99 18.27 8.76 8.08
C LEU A 99 16.80 9.12 7.86
N PRO A 100 16.45 10.42 7.73
CA PRO A 100 15.09 10.81 7.38
C PRO A 100 14.70 10.14 6.08
N ARG A 101 13.56 9.46 6.07
CA ARG A 101 12.89 9.07 4.83
C ARG A 101 11.87 10.15 4.53
N ASP A 102 12.08 10.88 3.45
CA ASP A 102 11.00 11.67 2.89
C ASP A 102 9.97 10.69 2.36
N GLU A 103 8.76 10.72 2.92
CA GLU A 103 7.66 10.01 2.31
C GLU A 103 7.47 10.59 0.90
N ALA A 104 7.57 9.73 -0.11
CA ALA A 104 7.36 10.18 -1.47
C ALA A 104 5.89 10.57 -1.60
N LEU A 105 5.61 11.87 -1.72
CA LEU A 105 4.28 12.40 -1.91
C LEU A 105 4.02 12.70 -3.39
N ASP A 106 2.76 12.57 -3.79
CA ASP A 106 2.23 13.10 -5.04
C ASP A 106 1.09 14.09 -4.72
N THR A 107 0.77 14.95 -5.69
CA THR A 107 -0.46 15.75 -5.67
C THR A 107 -1.35 15.29 -6.80
N VAL A 108 -2.57 14.85 -6.48
CA VAL A 108 -3.61 14.63 -7.49
C VAL A 108 -4.27 15.97 -7.80
N VAL A 109 -4.45 16.25 -9.08
CA VAL A 109 -5.14 17.43 -9.59
C VAL A 109 -6.22 16.95 -10.54
N ALA A 110 -7.46 17.33 -10.28
CA ALA A 110 -8.61 17.03 -11.13
C ALA A 110 -9.39 18.31 -11.44
N PHE A 111 -10.06 18.36 -12.59
CA PHE A 111 -10.92 19.47 -12.99
C PHE A 111 -12.34 18.93 -13.13
N VAL A 112 -13.21 19.32 -12.20
CA VAL A 112 -14.51 18.66 -11.99
C VAL A 112 -15.63 19.67 -12.21
N PRO A 113 -16.71 19.33 -12.93
CA PRO A 113 -17.92 20.14 -12.98
C PRO A 113 -18.47 20.45 -11.58
N LYS A 114 -18.94 21.68 -11.35
CA LYS A 114 -19.43 22.13 -10.03
C LYS A 114 -20.39 21.16 -9.31
N PRO A 115 -21.36 20.50 -9.99
CA PRO A 115 -22.29 19.59 -9.31
C PRO A 115 -21.64 18.36 -8.66
N ASP A 116 -20.50 17.92 -9.17
CA ASP A 116 -19.87 16.64 -8.82
C ASP A 116 -18.65 16.77 -7.90
N VAL A 117 -18.24 18.02 -7.58
CA VAL A 117 -17.00 18.33 -6.84
C VAL A 117 -16.92 17.58 -5.51
N GLU A 118 -17.96 17.69 -4.67
CA GLU A 118 -17.94 17.08 -3.33
C GLU A 118 -17.87 15.56 -3.40
N TYR A 119 -18.57 14.95 -4.36
CA TYR A 119 -18.55 13.50 -4.58
C TYR A 119 -17.16 13.01 -5.00
N VAL A 120 -16.50 13.72 -5.91
CA VAL A 120 -15.12 13.39 -6.31
C VAL A 120 -14.15 13.58 -5.13
N ILE A 121 -14.28 14.65 -4.35
CA ILE A 121 -13.42 14.87 -3.16
C ILE A 121 -13.56 13.73 -2.16
N ASP A 122 -14.79 13.29 -1.88
CA ASP A 122 -15.05 12.19 -0.94
C ASP A 122 -14.44 10.87 -1.44
N ALA A 123 -14.59 10.56 -2.74
CA ALA A 123 -14.01 9.37 -3.34
C ALA A 123 -12.46 9.37 -3.26
N LEU A 124 -11.83 10.52 -3.51
CA LEU A 124 -10.38 10.66 -3.38
C LEU A 124 -9.92 10.53 -1.92
N ALA A 125 -10.68 11.09 -0.98
CA ALA A 125 -10.40 11.02 0.44
C ALA A 125 -10.49 9.58 0.97
N GLU A 126 -11.51 8.83 0.55
CA GLU A 126 -11.67 7.41 0.90
C GLU A 126 -10.52 6.55 0.35
N ALA A 127 -9.99 6.90 -0.83
CA ALA A 127 -8.81 6.27 -1.42
C ALA A 127 -7.48 6.71 -0.77
N GLY A 128 -7.51 7.60 0.23
CA GLY A 128 -6.35 8.02 1.01
C GLY A 128 -5.69 9.34 0.57
N ALA A 129 -6.30 10.10 -0.33
CA ALA A 129 -5.86 11.46 -0.62
C ALA A 129 -6.29 12.44 0.48
N GLY A 130 -5.49 13.48 0.73
CA GLY A 130 -5.79 14.50 1.72
C GLY A 130 -5.64 14.05 3.18
N ALA A 131 -5.02 12.90 3.43
CA ALA A 131 -4.56 12.52 4.77
C ALA A 131 -3.18 13.13 5.02
N ILE A 132 -3.09 14.13 5.90
CA ILE A 132 -1.87 14.86 6.21
C ILE A 132 -1.75 15.01 7.74
N GLY A 133 -0.84 14.26 8.36
CA GLY A 133 -0.71 14.23 9.81
C GLY A 133 -2.04 13.85 10.48
N ASP A 134 -2.50 14.67 11.43
CA ASP A 134 -3.76 14.47 12.15
C ASP A 134 -5.01 14.97 11.39
N TYR A 135 -4.86 15.36 10.13
CA TYR A 135 -5.94 15.92 9.31
C TYR A 135 -6.33 14.95 8.19
N ALA A 136 -7.64 14.81 7.97
CA ALA A 136 -8.21 14.03 6.89
C ALA A 136 -8.97 14.93 5.90
N ARG A 137 -9.15 14.46 4.66
CA ARG A 137 -9.89 15.19 3.60
C ARG A 137 -9.34 16.59 3.32
N CYS A 138 -8.02 16.78 3.45
CA CYS A 138 -7.34 18.02 3.08
C CYS A 138 -7.42 18.23 1.57
N VAL A 139 -8.06 19.32 1.15
CA VAL A 139 -8.28 19.66 -0.25
C VAL A 139 -8.09 21.16 -0.45
N TRP A 140 -7.52 21.52 -1.59
CA TRP A 140 -7.53 22.89 -2.09
C TRP A 140 -8.37 22.94 -3.37
N THR A 141 -9.20 23.97 -3.50
CA THR A 141 -10.08 24.14 -4.67
C THR A 141 -10.00 25.53 -5.26
N ALA A 142 -10.10 25.63 -6.58
CA ALA A 142 -10.29 26.90 -7.28
C ALA A 142 -11.26 26.78 -8.45
N GLU A 143 -12.11 27.79 -8.63
CA GLU A 143 -13.00 27.87 -9.78
C GLU A 143 -12.23 28.36 -11.02
N GLY A 144 -12.56 27.79 -12.18
CA GLY A 144 -11.96 28.14 -13.47
C GLY A 144 -12.84 27.77 -14.65
N VAL A 145 -12.31 27.97 -15.85
CA VAL A 145 -12.95 27.57 -17.10
C VAL A 145 -12.03 26.60 -17.83
N GLY A 146 -12.50 25.37 -18.03
CA GLY A 146 -11.86 24.38 -18.91
C GLY A 146 -12.34 24.58 -20.35
N SER A 147 -11.46 24.35 -21.32
CA SER A 147 -11.83 24.41 -22.74
C SER A 147 -11.23 23.24 -23.52
N PHE A 148 -12.05 22.64 -24.37
CA PHE A 148 -11.70 21.47 -25.16
C PHE A 148 -12.47 21.46 -26.48
N VAL A 149 -12.02 20.62 -27.42
CA VAL A 149 -12.72 20.33 -28.68
C VAL A 149 -12.95 18.82 -28.73
N PRO A 150 -14.20 18.33 -28.63
CA PRO A 150 -14.46 16.90 -28.73
C PRO A 150 -14.14 16.43 -30.16
N LEU A 151 -13.38 15.33 -30.27
CA LEU A 151 -12.99 14.75 -31.55
C LEU A 151 -14.01 13.71 -32.03
N ASP A 152 -13.91 13.33 -33.30
CA ASP A 152 -14.72 12.24 -33.87
C ASP A 152 -14.56 10.95 -33.05
N GLY A 153 -15.69 10.44 -32.53
CA GLY A 153 -15.73 9.26 -31.66
C GLY A 153 -15.86 9.56 -30.16
N ALA A 154 -15.72 10.82 -29.74
CA ALA A 154 -15.98 11.22 -28.35
C ALA A 154 -17.48 11.19 -28.02
N ARG A 155 -17.80 10.89 -26.76
CA ARG A 155 -19.16 11.01 -26.19
C ARG A 155 -19.13 12.09 -25.10
N PRO A 156 -19.02 13.37 -25.48
CA PRO A 156 -18.89 14.43 -24.49
C PRO A 156 -20.16 14.51 -23.64
N VAL A 157 -19.97 14.58 -22.32
CA VAL A 157 -21.07 14.88 -21.38
C VAL A 157 -21.58 16.30 -21.60
N ILE A 158 -20.71 17.21 -22.06
CA ILE A 158 -21.01 18.61 -22.36
C ILE A 158 -20.42 18.97 -23.73
N GLY A 159 -21.27 19.47 -24.64
CA GLY A 159 -20.85 20.05 -25.91
C GLY A 159 -21.06 19.22 -27.16
N ALA A 160 -20.54 19.70 -28.29
CA ALA A 160 -20.66 19.08 -29.62
C ALA A 160 -19.31 18.76 -30.26
N VAL A 161 -19.24 17.63 -30.96
CA VAL A 161 -18.04 17.20 -31.71
C VAL A 161 -17.64 18.26 -32.75
N GLY A 162 -16.35 18.61 -32.76
CA GLY A 162 -15.77 19.58 -33.69
C GLY A 162 -15.89 21.04 -33.27
N GLU A 163 -16.62 21.36 -32.20
CA GLU A 163 -16.80 22.73 -31.69
C GLU A 163 -15.93 22.99 -30.46
N VAL A 164 -15.52 24.24 -30.25
CA VAL A 164 -14.81 24.65 -29.04
C VAL A 164 -15.81 24.80 -27.90
N GLU A 165 -15.63 24.00 -26.86
CA GLU A 165 -16.43 24.04 -25.64
C GLU A 165 -15.68 24.78 -24.54
N ALA A 166 -16.42 25.48 -23.69
CA ALA A 166 -15.91 26.15 -22.51
C ALA A 166 -16.85 25.88 -21.33
N VAL A 167 -16.31 25.26 -20.27
CA VAL A 167 -17.10 24.76 -19.14
C VAL A 167 -16.56 25.34 -17.84
N ALA A 168 -17.46 25.79 -16.97
CA ALA A 168 -17.11 26.19 -15.61
C ALA A 168 -16.78 24.95 -14.77
N GLU A 169 -15.55 24.87 -14.29
CA GLU A 169 -15.02 23.72 -13.56
C GLU A 169 -14.38 24.17 -12.25
N THR A 170 -14.22 23.23 -11.33
CA THR A 170 -13.45 23.39 -10.11
C THR A 170 -12.20 22.54 -10.21
N ARG A 171 -11.04 23.18 -10.12
CA ARG A 171 -9.77 22.51 -9.91
C ARG A 171 -9.72 22.01 -8.48
N VAL A 172 -9.56 20.70 -8.29
CA VAL A 172 -9.45 20.01 -7.01
C VAL A 172 -8.02 19.50 -6.87
N GLU A 173 -7.35 19.84 -5.76
CA GLU A 173 -5.98 19.41 -5.45
C GLU A 173 -5.91 18.73 -4.08
N MET A 174 -5.32 17.53 -4.03
CA MET A 174 -5.11 16.79 -2.78
C MET A 174 -3.74 16.11 -2.78
N VAL A 175 -3.07 16.10 -1.63
CA VAL A 175 -1.77 15.41 -1.46
C VAL A 175 -2.03 13.95 -1.06
N LEU A 176 -1.20 13.03 -1.54
CA LEU A 176 -1.30 11.60 -1.22
C LEU A 176 0.09 10.96 -1.07
N PRO A 177 0.23 9.89 -0.27
CA PRO A 177 1.36 8.99 -0.37
C PRO A 177 1.47 8.40 -1.77
N ARG A 178 2.66 8.40 -2.37
CA ARG A 178 2.90 7.85 -3.72
C ARG A 178 2.51 6.37 -3.82
N ALA A 179 2.57 5.62 -2.73
CA ALA A 179 2.09 4.24 -2.66
C ALA A 179 0.59 4.12 -2.98
N ARG A 180 -0.22 5.13 -2.69
CA ARG A 180 -1.67 5.18 -2.95
C ARG A 180 -2.01 5.71 -4.35
N ARG A 181 -1.02 6.08 -5.17
CA ARG A 181 -1.25 6.67 -6.52
C ARG A 181 -2.22 5.85 -7.37
N ALA A 182 -2.02 4.53 -7.42
CA ALA A 182 -2.85 3.66 -8.24
C ALA A 182 -4.31 3.62 -7.75
N GLU A 183 -4.52 3.52 -6.44
CA GLU A 183 -5.83 3.49 -5.80
C GLU A 183 -6.57 4.82 -5.99
N VAL A 184 -5.90 5.95 -5.72
CA VAL A 184 -6.46 7.29 -5.89
C VAL A 184 -6.78 7.57 -7.36
N ALA A 185 -5.92 7.17 -8.31
CA ALA A 185 -6.21 7.33 -9.73
C ALA A 185 -7.41 6.48 -10.19
N ALA A 186 -7.57 5.28 -9.64
CA ALA A 186 -8.74 4.43 -9.93
C ALA A 186 -10.02 5.03 -9.35
N ALA A 187 -9.97 5.54 -8.12
CA ALA A 187 -11.09 6.22 -7.46
C ALA A 187 -11.50 7.48 -8.23
N LEU A 188 -10.53 8.28 -8.69
CA LEU A 188 -10.80 9.45 -9.54
C LEU A 188 -11.59 9.06 -10.78
N ARG A 189 -11.08 8.12 -11.59
CA ARG A 189 -11.76 7.69 -12.83
C ARG A 189 -13.15 7.10 -12.58
N ALA A 190 -13.34 6.40 -11.48
CA ALA A 190 -14.63 5.82 -11.13
C ALA A 190 -15.65 6.87 -10.68
N ALA A 191 -15.20 7.94 -10.01
CA ALA A 191 -16.07 8.98 -9.48
C ALA A 191 -16.28 10.16 -10.45
N HIS A 192 -15.35 10.37 -11.39
CA HIS A 192 -15.40 11.50 -12.31
C HIS A 192 -16.58 11.37 -13.29
N PRO A 193 -17.33 12.45 -13.57
CA PRO A 193 -18.49 12.38 -14.46
C PRO A 193 -18.13 12.19 -15.94
N TYR A 194 -16.90 12.50 -16.33
CA TYR A 194 -16.40 12.30 -17.71
C TYR A 194 -15.82 10.89 -17.89
N GLU A 195 -15.90 10.35 -19.11
CA GLU A 195 -15.58 8.95 -19.42
C GLU A 195 -14.07 8.56 -19.42
N GLU A 196 -13.13 9.47 -19.10
CA GLU A 196 -11.66 9.23 -19.17
C GLU A 196 -11.00 8.86 -17.83
#